data_AF-A0A428Q0G4-F1
#
_entry.id   AF-A0A428Q0G4-F1
#
_cell.length_a   1.000
_cell.length_b   1.000
_cell.length_c   1.000
_cell.angle_alpha   90.00
_cell.angle_beta   90.00
_cell.angle_gamma   90.00
#
_symmetry.space_group_name_H-M   'P 1'
#
loop_
_entity.id
_entity.type
_entity.pdbx_description
1 polymer ?
#
loop_
_entity_poly.entity_id
_entity_poly.type
_entity_poly.pdbx_seq_one_letter_code
_entity_poly.pdbx_strand_id
1 'polypeptide(L)'
;MFASQDLTKILPAYTEECTDLPLDGTRIACKYILTDEYFKKQIENARINTRAWVMQERYMSPRGLHFGHSQLFWECREAEAAETNPFGLTLGEPGLKSQYEDVRGYLDKESPTGTYDPEPGHVEFYHLVSQYSKCAPNLSFHSDKLIAFSAILKHYCTVHNDEMVAGMRRRCLEYDLVWTRTYDSYPSRPGQVDTPYYETYIAPSWSWASVRARITSWTM
;
A
#
# COMPACT_ATOMS: atom_id res chain seq x y z
N MET A 1 20.30 -19.63 2.03
CA MET A 1 19.33 -19.12 1.04
C MET A 1 19.90 -18.05 0.12
N PHE A 2 21.13 -17.55 0.33
CA PHE A 2 21.85 -16.65 -0.61
C PHE A 2 23.25 -17.14 -1.02
N ALA A 3 23.64 -18.36 -0.62
CA ALA A 3 25.02 -18.83 -0.77
C ALA A 3 25.42 -19.20 -2.22
N SER A 4 24.50 -19.15 -3.19
CA SER A 4 24.76 -19.54 -4.58
C SER A 4 23.83 -18.83 -5.57
N GLN A 5 23.66 -17.51 -5.43
CA GLN A 5 22.89 -16.75 -6.41
C GLN A 5 23.74 -16.57 -7.68
N ASP A 6 23.22 -17.04 -8.80
CA ASP A 6 23.84 -16.87 -10.11
C ASP A 6 23.69 -15.42 -10.55
N LEU A 7 24.79 -14.66 -10.45
CA LEU A 7 24.85 -13.23 -10.79
C LEU A 7 24.43 -12.94 -12.23
N THR A 8 24.49 -13.92 -13.13
CA THR A 8 24.03 -13.77 -14.53
C THR A 8 22.50 -13.73 -14.66
N LYS A 9 21.77 -14.12 -13.61
CA LYS A 9 20.30 -13.99 -13.53
C LYS A 9 19.85 -12.72 -12.79
N ILE A 10 20.78 -12.02 -12.16
CA ILE A 10 20.60 -10.71 -11.50
C ILE A 10 21.16 -9.61 -12.41
N LEU A 11 21.12 -9.83 -13.73
CA LEU A 11 21.37 -8.74 -14.67
C LEU A 11 20.28 -7.67 -14.45
N PRO A 12 20.61 -6.38 -14.61
CA PRO A 12 19.61 -5.35 -14.54
C PRO A 12 18.38 -5.70 -15.33
N ALA A 13 17.21 -5.33 -14.80
CA ALA A 13 15.98 -5.26 -15.57
C ALA A 13 16.18 -4.22 -16.68
N TYR A 14 16.98 -4.56 -17.69
CA TYR A 14 17.10 -3.83 -18.92
C TYR A 14 15.83 -4.18 -19.70
N THR A 15 14.93 -3.22 -19.81
CA THR A 15 14.11 -3.19 -21.02
C THR A 15 14.98 -2.50 -22.07
N GLU A 16 15.44 -3.25 -23.07
CA GLU A 16 16.20 -2.72 -24.21
C GLU A 16 15.30 -1.91 -25.15
N GLU A 17 14.34 -1.13 -24.63
CA GLU A 17 13.60 -0.19 -25.45
C GLU A 17 14.46 1.06 -25.65
N CYS A 18 15.42 0.97 -26.58
CA CYS A 18 16.05 2.17 -27.15
C CYS A 18 15.00 2.88 -28.01
N THR A 19 14.61 4.08 -27.59
CA THR A 19 13.83 5.00 -28.44
C THR A 19 14.79 5.96 -29.12
N ASP A 20 14.83 5.92 -30.44
CA ASP A 20 15.59 6.89 -31.23
C ASP A 20 14.90 8.25 -31.18
N LEU A 21 15.50 9.20 -30.46
CA LEU A 21 15.06 10.59 -30.48
C LEU A 21 15.86 11.36 -31.53
N PRO A 22 15.23 11.88 -32.61
CA PRO A 22 15.92 12.72 -33.56
C PRO A 22 16.23 14.07 -32.90
N LEU A 23 17.48 14.26 -32.47
CA LEU A 23 18.02 15.56 -32.08
C LEU A 23 18.65 16.20 -33.31
N ASP A 24 17.97 17.22 -33.85
CA ASP A 24 18.42 18.14 -34.90
C ASP A 24 19.47 17.56 -35.86
N GLY A 25 19.02 16.57 -36.64
CA GLY A 25 19.61 16.21 -37.92
C GLY A 25 20.98 15.51 -37.92
N THR A 26 21.59 15.14 -36.78
CA THR A 26 22.88 14.40 -36.84
C THR A 26 23.23 13.51 -35.66
N ARG A 27 22.43 13.43 -34.58
CA ARG A 27 22.71 12.53 -33.45
C ARG A 27 21.52 11.64 -33.11
N ILE A 28 21.73 10.32 -33.22
CA ILE A 28 20.88 9.30 -32.61
C ILE A 28 21.35 9.15 -31.16
N ALA A 29 20.50 9.52 -30.20
CA ALA A 29 20.74 9.23 -28.80
C ALA A 29 19.89 8.02 -28.41
N CYS A 30 20.52 6.87 -28.11
CA CYS A 30 19.81 5.79 -27.43
C CYS A 30 19.59 6.18 -25.98
N LYS A 31 18.32 6.32 -25.58
CA LYS A 31 17.93 6.41 -24.18
C LYS A 31 17.39 5.05 -23.75
N TYR A 32 18.03 4.45 -22.75
CA TYR A 32 17.49 3.27 -22.09
C TYR A 32 16.44 3.72 -21.07
N ILE A 33 15.22 3.19 -21.17
CA ILE A 33 14.17 3.42 -20.19
C ILE A 33 14.28 2.31 -19.15
N LEU A 34 14.80 2.61 -17.96
CA LEU A 34 14.87 1.65 -16.86
C LEU A 34 13.52 1.57 -16.15
N THR A 35 12.57 0.79 -16.69
CA THR A 35 11.33 0.48 -15.98
C THR A 35 11.55 -0.72 -15.06
N ASP A 36 11.43 -0.51 -13.75
CA ASP A 36 11.47 -1.62 -12.80
C ASP A 36 10.05 -2.01 -12.36
N GLU A 37 9.32 -2.64 -13.28
CA GLU A 37 8.04 -3.30 -12.93
C GLU A 37 8.22 -4.46 -11.93
N TYR A 38 9.46 -4.88 -11.65
CA TYR A 38 9.72 -6.00 -10.75
C TYR A 38 9.44 -5.65 -9.29
N PHE A 39 9.60 -4.40 -8.85
CA PHE A 39 9.32 -4.05 -7.45
C PHE A 39 7.85 -4.33 -7.08
N LYS A 40 6.90 -3.85 -7.89
CA LYS A 40 5.46 -4.13 -7.69
C LYS A 40 5.17 -5.62 -7.74
N LYS A 41 5.74 -6.33 -8.71
CA LYS A 41 5.52 -7.77 -8.91
C LYS A 41 6.11 -8.62 -7.78
N GLN A 42 7.32 -8.31 -7.33
CA GLN A 42 8.07 -9.13 -6.38
C GLN A 42 7.88 -8.71 -4.93
N ILE A 43 7.51 -7.46 -4.68
CA ILE A 43 7.29 -6.92 -3.35
C ILE A 43 5.79 -6.72 -3.13
N GLU A 44 5.13 -5.78 -3.80
CA GLU A 44 3.72 -5.45 -3.47
C GLU A 44 2.76 -6.63 -3.62
N ASN A 45 2.92 -7.40 -4.69
CA ASN A 45 2.14 -8.61 -4.96
C ASN A 45 2.69 -9.86 -4.27
N ALA A 46 3.76 -9.73 -3.48
CA ALA A 46 4.32 -10.85 -2.74
C ALA A 46 3.30 -11.37 -1.73
N ARG A 47 3.27 -12.70 -1.59
CA ARG A 47 2.40 -13.38 -0.61
C ARG A 47 2.61 -12.89 0.83
N ILE A 48 3.79 -12.39 1.19
CA ILE A 48 4.02 -11.83 2.52
C ILE A 48 3.27 -10.51 2.72
N ASN A 49 3.19 -9.67 1.69
CA ASN A 49 2.53 -8.36 1.74
C ASN A 49 1.00 -8.44 1.64
N THR A 50 0.45 -9.63 1.35
CA THR A 50 -1.01 -9.87 1.48
C THR A 50 -1.47 -10.13 2.92
N ARG A 51 -0.53 -10.24 3.88
CA ARG A 51 -0.85 -10.41 5.30
C ARG A 51 -1.11 -9.04 5.93
N ALA A 52 -2.25 -8.90 6.62
CA ALA A 52 -2.68 -7.64 7.22
C ALA A 52 -1.64 -7.01 8.16
N TRP A 53 -1.01 -7.81 9.04
CA TRP A 53 0.05 -7.35 9.94
C TRP A 53 1.26 -6.74 9.22
N VAL A 54 1.61 -7.30 8.06
CA VAL A 54 2.80 -6.88 7.31
C VAL A 54 2.62 -5.47 6.73
N MET A 55 1.39 -5.06 6.41
CA MET A 55 1.14 -3.68 5.99
C MET A 55 1.60 -2.71 7.08
N GLN A 56 1.19 -2.92 8.34
CA GLN A 56 1.61 -2.06 9.44
C GLN A 56 3.13 -2.11 9.66
N GLU A 57 3.71 -3.32 9.69
CA GLU A 57 5.16 -3.49 9.90
C GLU A 57 5.99 -2.77 8.83
N ARG A 58 5.60 -2.93 7.56
CA ARG A 58 6.25 -2.29 6.42
C ARG A 58 6.11 -0.77 6.51
N TYR A 59 4.88 -0.30 6.73
CA TYR A 59 4.53 1.12 6.73
C TYR A 59 5.17 1.91 7.89
N MET A 60 5.21 1.32 9.08
CA MET A 60 5.78 1.95 10.27
C MET A 60 7.31 1.87 10.31
N SER A 61 7.94 1.01 9.50
CA SER A 61 9.39 0.93 9.46
C SER A 61 9.98 2.11 8.65
N PRO A 62 11.02 2.82 9.15
CA PRO A 62 11.70 3.85 8.37
C PRO A 62 12.39 3.32 7.10
N ARG A 63 12.88 2.08 7.13
CA ARG A 63 13.62 1.43 6.04
C ARG A 63 13.27 -0.06 5.96
N GLY A 64 13.00 -0.56 4.77
CA GLY A 64 12.72 -1.98 4.52
C GLY A 64 13.77 -2.58 3.62
N LEU A 65 14.26 -3.77 3.96
CA LEU A 65 15.03 -4.62 3.07
C LEU A 65 14.19 -5.87 2.79
N HIS A 66 13.93 -6.11 1.52
CA HIS A 66 13.11 -7.21 1.03
C HIS A 66 13.99 -8.22 0.31
N PHE A 67 13.84 -9.46 0.72
CA PHE A 67 14.46 -10.60 0.06
C PHE A 67 13.50 -11.09 -1.03
N GLY A 68 13.63 -10.51 -2.22
CA GLY A 68 12.86 -10.90 -3.40
C GLY A 68 13.27 -12.28 -3.93
N HIS A 69 12.51 -12.78 -4.90
CA HIS A 69 12.81 -14.09 -5.48
C HIS A 69 14.10 -14.06 -6.31
N SER A 70 14.33 -12.98 -7.06
CA SER A 70 15.48 -12.84 -7.94
C SER A 70 16.60 -12.00 -7.35
N GLN A 71 16.29 -10.99 -6.53
CA GLN A 71 17.26 -10.04 -5.99
C GLN A 71 16.79 -9.43 -4.66
N LEU A 72 17.67 -8.68 -4.01
CA LEU A 72 17.29 -7.80 -2.91
C LEU A 72 16.66 -6.51 -3.42
N PHE A 73 15.67 -6.04 -2.68
CA PHE A 73 15.07 -4.72 -2.86
C PHE A 73 15.11 -3.97 -1.55
N TRP A 74 15.28 -2.66 -1.59
CA TRP A 74 15.17 -1.83 -0.40
C TRP A 74 14.35 -0.59 -0.67
N GLU A 75 13.71 -0.12 0.38
CA GLU A 75 12.84 1.05 0.33
C GLU A 75 13.02 1.89 1.59
N CYS A 76 12.94 3.19 1.42
CA CYS A 76 12.77 4.17 2.48
C CYS A 76 11.63 5.12 2.08
N ARG A 77 11.48 6.23 2.81
CA ARG A 77 10.45 7.25 2.54
C ARG A 77 10.76 8.14 1.33
N GLU A 78 11.97 8.03 0.78
CA GLU A 78 12.46 8.90 -0.29
C GLU A 78 12.72 8.13 -1.59
N ALA A 79 13.01 6.83 -1.48
CA ALA A 79 13.42 6.03 -2.62
C ALA A 79 13.12 4.54 -2.41
N GLU A 80 12.91 3.88 -3.52
CA GLU A 80 12.88 2.43 -3.68
C GLU A 80 14.01 2.05 -4.63
N ALA A 81 14.67 0.95 -4.38
CA ALA A 81 15.83 0.52 -5.14
C ALA A 81 15.98 -1.00 -5.07
N ALA A 82 16.85 -1.53 -5.94
CA ALA A 82 17.11 -2.95 -6.09
C ALA A 82 18.61 -3.19 -6.27
N GLU A 83 19.08 -4.43 -6.07
CA GLU A 83 20.50 -4.77 -6.32
C GLU A 83 20.94 -4.37 -7.73
N THR A 84 20.05 -4.54 -8.70
CA THR A 84 20.27 -4.16 -10.09
C THR A 84 20.26 -2.66 -10.35
N ASN A 85 19.62 -1.88 -9.48
CA ASN A 85 19.50 -0.44 -9.61
C ASN A 85 19.53 0.24 -8.23
N PRO A 86 20.74 0.43 -7.67
CA PRO A 86 20.89 0.82 -6.27
C PRO A 86 20.58 2.30 -6.00
N PHE A 87 20.48 3.12 -7.04
CA PHE A 87 20.31 4.57 -6.92
C PHE A 87 18.86 5.04 -7.07
N GLY A 88 17.90 4.12 -7.21
CA GLY A 88 16.48 4.43 -7.22
C GLY A 88 15.75 3.93 -8.46
N LEU A 89 14.55 3.41 -8.27
CA LEU A 89 13.64 3.03 -9.35
C LEU A 89 13.00 4.31 -9.91
N THR A 90 13.60 4.86 -10.96
CA THR A 90 13.24 6.18 -11.51
C THR A 90 12.01 6.17 -12.44
N LEU A 91 11.52 5.00 -12.86
CA LEU A 91 10.41 4.87 -13.79
C LEU A 91 9.48 3.73 -13.37
N GLY A 92 8.27 4.08 -12.95
CA GLY A 92 7.24 3.15 -12.47
C GLY A 92 6.22 3.86 -11.57
N GLU A 93 5.16 3.14 -11.16
CA GLU A 93 4.31 3.61 -10.07
C GLU A 93 5.12 3.59 -8.76
N PRO A 94 5.04 4.64 -7.93
CA PRO A 94 5.65 4.63 -6.59
C PRO A 94 5.16 3.42 -5.80
N GLY A 95 6.06 2.60 -5.25
CA GLY A 95 5.70 1.53 -4.34
C GLY A 95 5.22 2.05 -2.97
N LEU A 96 4.72 1.16 -2.12
CA LEU A 96 4.02 1.50 -0.86
C LEU A 96 4.65 2.63 -0.02
N LYS A 97 5.98 2.75 0.11
CA LYS A 97 6.59 3.81 0.93
C LYS A 97 6.88 5.12 0.19
N SER A 98 6.74 5.14 -1.12
CA SER A 98 6.91 6.34 -1.93
C SER A 98 5.57 6.96 -2.31
N GLN A 99 4.48 6.16 -2.40
CA GLN A 99 3.10 6.70 -2.48
C GLN A 99 2.67 7.44 -1.22
N TYR A 100 3.29 7.10 -0.09
CA TYR A 100 2.99 7.66 1.21
C TYR A 100 4.31 8.20 1.76
N GLU A 101 4.43 9.50 2.04
CA GLU A 101 5.63 10.09 2.65
C GLU A 101 5.91 9.50 4.06
N ASP A 102 6.57 10.22 4.98
CA ASP A 102 6.29 9.94 6.40
C ASP A 102 4.76 9.88 6.55
N VAL A 103 4.23 8.81 7.15
CA VAL A 103 2.80 8.68 7.46
C VAL A 103 2.25 9.98 8.06
N ARG A 104 3.11 10.73 8.79
CA ARG A 104 2.83 12.11 9.23
C ARG A 104 2.47 13.02 8.08
N GLY A 105 3.38 13.24 7.13
CA GLY A 105 3.16 14.10 5.97
C GLY A 105 2.07 13.58 5.04
N TYR A 106 1.89 12.25 4.92
CA TYR A 106 0.79 11.72 4.12
C TYR A 106 -0.57 12.05 4.74
N LEU A 107 -0.76 11.78 6.04
CA LEU A 107 -2.03 12.05 6.70
C LEU A 107 -2.30 13.55 6.87
N ASP A 108 -1.26 14.37 7.01
CA ASP A 108 -1.38 15.83 7.15
C ASP A 108 -1.63 16.57 5.81
N LYS A 109 -1.70 15.86 4.68
CA LYS A 109 -1.92 16.50 3.38
C LYS A 109 -3.32 17.09 3.30
N GLU A 110 -3.38 18.35 2.88
CA GLU A 110 -4.59 18.89 2.29
C GLU A 110 -4.86 18.15 0.97
N SER A 111 -6.12 17.76 0.76
CA SER A 111 -6.53 16.93 -0.37
C SER A 111 -6.02 17.49 -1.71
N PRO A 112 -5.21 16.73 -2.48
CA PRO A 112 -4.63 17.19 -3.73
C PRO A 112 -5.65 17.37 -4.86
N THR A 113 -6.88 16.84 -4.71
CA THR A 113 -7.88 16.79 -5.80
C THR A 113 -8.73 18.05 -5.93
N GLY A 114 -8.59 19.05 -5.03
CA GLY A 114 -9.40 20.28 -5.08
C GLY A 114 -10.91 20.06 -4.89
N THR A 115 -11.31 18.81 -4.65
CA THR A 115 -12.63 18.42 -4.15
C THR A 115 -12.70 18.84 -2.69
N TYR A 116 -13.83 19.40 -2.27
CA TYR A 116 -14.09 19.80 -0.89
C TYR A 116 -13.91 18.60 0.03
N ASP A 117 -12.71 18.43 0.60
CA ASP A 117 -12.50 17.53 1.70
C ASP A 117 -12.90 18.30 2.96
N PRO A 118 -13.99 17.92 3.64
CA PRO A 118 -14.43 18.62 4.83
C PRO A 118 -13.36 18.62 5.92
N GLU A 119 -12.43 17.64 5.94
CA GLU A 119 -11.40 17.50 6.97
C GLU A 119 -10.07 16.95 6.41
N PRO A 120 -8.92 17.61 6.67
CA PRO A 120 -7.61 17.16 6.21
C PRO A 120 -7.31 15.70 6.56
N GLY A 121 -6.74 14.96 5.61
CA GLY A 121 -6.34 13.56 5.80
C GLY A 121 -7.46 12.53 5.70
N HIS A 122 -8.70 12.90 5.34
CA HIS A 122 -9.80 11.94 5.18
C HIS A 122 -9.54 10.98 4.01
N VAL A 123 -9.24 11.53 2.83
CA VAL A 123 -8.96 10.73 1.63
C VAL A 123 -7.79 9.80 1.88
N GLU A 124 -6.74 10.31 2.49
CA GLU A 124 -5.51 9.60 2.82
C GLU A 124 -5.75 8.48 3.83
N PHE A 125 -6.53 8.75 4.88
CA PHE A 125 -6.93 7.75 5.86
C PHE A 125 -7.69 6.61 5.20
N TYR A 126 -8.72 6.90 4.40
CA TYR A 126 -9.51 5.86 3.75
C TYR A 126 -8.76 5.14 2.64
N HIS A 127 -7.75 5.76 2.04
CA HIS A 127 -6.86 5.08 1.12
C HIS A 127 -6.07 3.98 1.86
N LEU A 128 -5.54 4.27 3.06
CA LEU A 128 -4.89 3.27 3.91
C LEU A 128 -5.87 2.17 4.38
N VAL A 129 -7.08 2.55 4.79
CA VAL A 129 -8.14 1.57 5.15
C VAL A 129 -8.48 0.67 3.96
N SER A 130 -8.52 1.21 2.73
CA SER A 130 -8.78 0.42 1.52
C SER A 130 -7.66 -0.57 1.22
N GLN A 131 -6.39 -0.16 1.33
CA GLN A 131 -5.26 -1.07 1.13
C GLN A 131 -5.21 -2.15 2.23
N TYR A 132 -5.42 -1.76 3.49
CA TYR A 132 -5.44 -2.68 4.62
C TYR A 132 -6.55 -3.73 4.52
N SER A 133 -7.76 -3.30 4.17
CA SER A 133 -8.92 -4.18 4.07
C SER A 133 -8.81 -5.23 2.95
N LYS A 134 -7.96 -5.02 1.94
CA LYS A 134 -7.57 -6.08 0.98
C LYS A 134 -6.80 -7.22 1.65
N CYS A 135 -5.97 -6.90 2.64
CA CYS A 135 -5.11 -7.86 3.34
C CYS A 135 -5.78 -8.48 4.58
N ALA A 136 -6.77 -7.82 5.16
CA ALA A 136 -7.50 -8.26 6.36
C ALA A 136 -8.09 -9.71 6.29
N PRO A 137 -8.53 -10.24 5.12
CA PRO A 137 -8.97 -11.64 5.01
C PRO A 137 -7.88 -12.68 5.31
N ASN A 138 -6.59 -12.30 5.24
CA ASN A 138 -5.45 -13.17 5.52
C ASN A 138 -4.95 -13.08 6.98
N LEU A 139 -5.74 -12.47 7.88
CA LEU A 139 -5.49 -12.55 9.31
C LEU A 139 -5.69 -13.97 9.81
N SER A 140 -4.76 -14.46 10.65
CA SER A 140 -4.93 -15.72 11.37
C SER A 140 -6.10 -15.65 12.36
N PHE A 141 -6.25 -14.51 13.03
CA PHE A 141 -7.36 -14.22 13.93
C PHE A 141 -8.01 -12.91 13.50
N HIS A 142 -9.26 -12.96 13.07
CA HIS A 142 -9.97 -11.77 12.61
C HIS A 142 -10.25 -10.76 13.74
N SER A 143 -10.22 -11.19 15.00
CA SER A 143 -10.23 -10.33 16.19
C SER A 143 -9.13 -9.28 16.19
N ASP A 144 -8.01 -9.58 15.51
CA ASP A 144 -6.86 -8.70 15.47
C ASP A 144 -7.00 -7.59 14.43
N LYS A 145 -8.13 -7.48 13.73
CA LYS A 145 -8.28 -6.57 12.60
C LYS A 145 -7.99 -5.11 12.94
N LEU A 146 -8.45 -4.60 14.08
CA LEU A 146 -8.09 -3.24 14.50
C LEU A 146 -6.70 -3.18 15.14
N ILE A 147 -6.24 -4.28 15.75
CA ILE A 147 -4.92 -4.35 16.41
C ILE A 147 -3.81 -4.28 15.36
N ALA A 148 -3.94 -5.02 14.26
CA ALA A 148 -3.02 -5.06 13.13
C ALA A 148 -3.03 -3.77 12.28
N PHE A 149 -3.91 -2.82 12.60
CA PHE A 149 -3.95 -1.49 11.99
C PHE A 149 -3.69 -0.37 13.04
N SER A 150 -3.51 -0.74 14.30
CA SER A 150 -3.55 0.20 15.43
C SER A 150 -2.43 1.23 15.42
N ALA A 151 -1.27 0.92 14.86
CA ALA A 151 -0.18 1.89 14.77
C ALA A 151 -0.54 3.04 13.83
N ILE A 152 -1.21 2.74 12.70
CA ILE A 152 -1.70 3.76 11.76
C ILE A 152 -2.80 4.60 12.43
N LEU A 153 -3.74 3.97 13.13
CA LEU A 153 -4.79 4.67 13.88
C LEU A 153 -4.21 5.65 14.91
N LYS A 154 -3.28 5.18 15.76
CA LYS A 154 -2.60 6.00 16.78
C LYS A 154 -1.82 7.16 16.16
N HIS A 155 -1.21 6.89 15.01
CA HIS A 155 -0.44 7.89 14.30
C HIS A 155 -1.35 8.98 13.73
N TYR A 156 -2.48 8.61 13.11
CA TYR A 156 -3.51 9.57 12.69
C TYR A 156 -3.99 10.44 13.86
N CYS A 157 -4.33 9.83 15.00
CA CYS A 157 -4.71 10.56 16.21
C CYS A 157 -3.66 11.59 16.64
N THR A 158 -2.38 11.25 16.51
CA THR A 158 -1.28 12.12 16.90
C THR A 158 -1.14 13.31 15.94
N VAL A 159 -1.28 13.08 14.64
CA VAL A 159 -1.16 14.11 13.60
C VAL A 159 -2.33 15.10 13.66
N HIS A 160 -3.57 14.60 13.74
CA HIS A 160 -4.78 15.42 13.68
C HIS A 160 -5.34 15.83 15.04
N ASN A 161 -4.65 15.47 16.13
CA ASN A 161 -5.13 15.68 17.51
C ASN A 161 -6.57 15.16 17.71
N ASP A 162 -6.84 13.97 17.20
CA ASP A 162 -8.16 13.33 17.21
C ASP A 162 -8.13 11.99 17.98
N GLU A 163 -9.29 11.42 18.25
CA GLU A 163 -9.47 10.11 18.88
C GLU A 163 -10.07 9.12 17.88
N MET A 164 -9.62 7.87 17.91
CA MET A 164 -10.20 6.79 17.11
C MET A 164 -11.22 6.00 17.93
N VAL A 165 -12.43 5.86 17.39
CA VAL A 165 -13.53 5.06 17.95
C VAL A 165 -13.84 3.91 16.99
N ALA A 166 -13.61 2.68 17.42
CA ALA A 166 -13.82 1.47 16.62
C ALA A 166 -13.17 1.51 15.22
N GLY A 167 -12.00 2.15 15.09
CA GLY A 167 -11.27 2.30 13.84
C GLY A 167 -11.71 3.49 12.98
N MET A 168 -12.55 4.38 13.50
CA MET A 168 -13.08 5.57 12.82
C MET A 168 -12.77 6.83 13.61
N ARG A 169 -12.73 7.97 12.95
CA ARG A 169 -12.32 9.26 13.48
C ARG A 169 -13.46 9.87 14.27
N ARG A 170 -13.24 10.23 15.54
CA ARG A 170 -14.30 10.70 16.43
C ARG A 170 -14.90 12.02 15.95
N ARG A 171 -14.05 12.96 15.52
CA ARG A 171 -14.49 14.28 15.05
C ARG A 171 -15.28 14.25 13.75
N CYS A 172 -15.06 13.24 12.92
CA CYS A 172 -15.62 13.12 11.57
C CYS A 172 -16.56 11.93 11.44
N LEU A 173 -17.15 11.46 12.55
CA LEU A 173 -17.83 10.17 12.58
C LEU A 173 -18.98 10.10 11.57
N GLU A 174 -19.69 11.19 11.35
CA GLU A 174 -20.74 11.34 10.35
C GLU A 174 -20.26 11.09 8.91
N TYR A 175 -19.05 11.51 8.58
CA TYR A 175 -18.41 11.24 7.29
C TYR A 175 -17.84 9.82 7.25
N ASP A 176 -17.32 9.35 8.38
CA ASP A 176 -16.75 8.01 8.42
C ASP A 176 -17.85 6.95 8.26
N LEU A 177 -19.08 7.21 8.75
CA LEU A 177 -20.23 6.29 8.67
C LEU A 177 -20.73 6.03 7.24
N VAL A 178 -20.34 6.84 6.25
CA VAL A 178 -20.69 6.62 4.83
C VAL A 178 -19.65 5.77 4.08
N TRP A 179 -18.88 4.94 4.80
CA TRP A 179 -18.04 3.93 4.18
C TRP A 179 -18.87 2.95 3.36
N THR A 180 -18.28 2.44 2.28
CA THR A 180 -18.86 1.45 1.38
C THR A 180 -17.92 0.26 1.24
N ARG A 181 -18.48 -0.88 0.86
CA ARG A 181 -17.70 -2.06 0.47
C ARG A 181 -17.65 -2.15 -1.04
N THR A 182 -16.49 -2.48 -1.59
CA THR A 182 -16.39 -2.83 -3.01
C THR A 182 -17.00 -4.21 -3.23
N TYR A 183 -17.68 -4.40 -4.37
CA TYR A 183 -18.26 -5.69 -4.76
C TYR A 183 -17.22 -6.66 -5.35
N ASP A 184 -15.95 -6.27 -5.40
CA ASP A 184 -14.87 -7.12 -5.90
C ASP A 184 -14.91 -8.47 -5.16
N SER A 185 -15.22 -9.51 -5.94
CA SER A 185 -15.23 -10.90 -5.51
C SER A 185 -13.82 -11.24 -5.04
N TYR A 186 -13.65 -11.46 -3.73
CA TYR A 186 -12.47 -12.17 -3.28
C TYR A 186 -12.45 -13.52 -4.00
N PRO A 187 -11.28 -14.01 -4.45
CA PRO A 187 -11.19 -15.38 -4.91
C PRO A 187 -11.57 -16.27 -3.74
N SER A 188 -12.81 -16.72 -3.74
CA SER A 188 -13.36 -17.66 -2.78
C SER A 188 -12.45 -18.89 -2.85
N ARG A 189 -12.00 -19.40 -1.70
CA ARG A 189 -11.47 -20.77 -1.70
C ARG A 189 -12.61 -21.68 -2.20
N PRO A 190 -12.33 -22.67 -3.06
CA PRO A 190 -13.38 -23.59 -3.53
C PRO A 190 -14.16 -24.15 -2.33
N GLY A 191 -15.46 -23.86 -2.26
CA GLY A 191 -16.36 -24.34 -1.20
C GLY A 191 -16.63 -23.38 -0.03
N GLN A 192 -16.08 -22.15 -0.02
CA GLN A 192 -16.38 -21.16 1.02
C GLN A 192 -17.48 -20.19 0.56
N VAL A 193 -18.57 -20.06 1.33
CA VAL A 193 -19.61 -19.04 1.10
C VAL A 193 -18.98 -17.68 1.41
N ASP A 194 -18.90 -16.80 0.41
CA ASP A 194 -18.42 -15.43 0.58
C ASP A 194 -19.47 -14.60 1.32
N THR A 195 -19.51 -14.73 2.65
CA THR A 195 -20.23 -13.78 3.49
C THR A 195 -19.30 -12.62 3.83
N PRO A 196 -19.74 -11.36 3.69
CA PRO A 196 -18.93 -10.21 4.04
C PRO A 196 -18.89 -9.98 5.56
N TYR A 197 -19.32 -10.93 6.37
CA TYR A 197 -19.47 -10.79 7.82
C TYR A 197 -18.59 -11.81 8.55
N TYR A 198 -18.17 -11.46 9.75
CA TYR A 198 -17.50 -12.40 10.65
C TYR A 198 -18.55 -13.17 11.46
N GLU A 199 -18.26 -14.45 11.73
CA GLU A 199 -19.10 -15.27 12.63
C GLU A 199 -19.01 -14.81 14.10
N THR A 200 -17.94 -14.08 14.43
CA THR A 200 -17.66 -13.57 15.77
C THR A 200 -17.64 -12.04 15.78
N TYR A 201 -17.87 -11.45 16.95
CA TYR A 201 -17.80 -10.01 17.12
C TYR A 201 -16.36 -9.50 16.95
N ILE A 202 -16.16 -8.63 15.95
CA ILE A 202 -14.87 -7.97 15.69
C ILE A 202 -14.91 -6.48 16.07
N ALA A 203 -16.00 -5.81 15.71
CA ALA A 203 -16.23 -4.40 15.94
C ALA A 203 -17.74 -4.11 15.91
N PRO A 204 -18.21 -2.95 16.40
CA PRO A 204 -19.59 -2.52 16.26
C PRO A 204 -20.06 -2.55 14.79
N SER A 205 -21.33 -2.87 14.55
CA SER A 205 -21.89 -3.08 13.20
C SER A 205 -21.81 -1.87 12.27
N TRP A 206 -21.70 -0.66 12.82
CA TRP A 206 -21.54 0.58 12.06
C TRP A 206 -20.08 0.85 11.67
N SER A 207 -19.11 0.10 12.19
CA SER A 207 -17.70 0.25 11.84
C SER A 207 -17.34 -0.55 10.59
N TRP A 208 -16.52 0.02 9.72
CA TRP A 208 -15.92 -0.69 8.58
C TRP A 208 -15.13 -1.94 9.01
N ALA A 209 -14.64 -1.96 10.25
CA ALA A 209 -13.91 -3.09 10.80
C ALA A 209 -14.82 -4.32 10.98
N SER A 210 -16.14 -4.15 11.07
CA SER A 210 -17.11 -5.23 11.28
C SER A 210 -17.31 -6.17 10.08
N VAL A 211 -16.86 -5.78 8.87
CA VAL A 211 -17.07 -6.56 7.64
C VAL A 211 -15.78 -7.13 7.06
N ARG A 212 -15.86 -8.32 6.47
CA ARG A 212 -14.76 -8.97 5.75
C ARG A 212 -14.78 -8.58 4.26
N ALA A 213 -14.64 -7.28 3.98
CA ALA A 213 -14.63 -6.77 2.63
C ALA A 213 -13.62 -5.62 2.46
N ARG A 214 -13.24 -5.33 1.21
CA ARG A 214 -12.46 -4.15 0.89
C ARG A 214 -13.35 -2.93 1.04
N ILE A 215 -12.81 -1.93 1.73
CA ILE A 215 -13.51 -0.73 2.13
C ILE A 215 -13.08 0.45 1.25
N THR A 216 -14.02 1.34 0.98
CA THR A 216 -13.82 2.64 0.33
C THR A 216 -14.66 3.68 1.06
N SER A 217 -14.18 4.91 1.19
CA SER A 217 -15.08 6.02 1.57
C SER A 217 -15.93 6.41 0.37
N TRP A 218 -17.08 7.01 0.65
CA TRP A 218 -17.87 7.65 -0.39
C TRP A 218 -17.23 8.99 -0.74
N THR A 219 -16.85 9.18 -2.00
CA THR A 219 -16.35 10.46 -2.52
C THR A 219 -17.50 11.19 -3.23
N MET A 220 -17.84 12.40 -2.79
CA MET A 220 -18.73 13.32 -3.53
C MET A 220 -18.08 13.82 -4.80
#